data_AF-A0A9D7TVM7-F1
#
_entry.id   AF-A0A9D7TVM7-F1
#
_cell.length_a   1.000
_cell.length_b   1.000
_cell.length_c   1.000
_cell.angle_alpha   90.00
_cell.angle_beta   90.00
_cell.angle_gamma   90.00
#
_symmetry.space_group_name_H-M   'P 1'
#
loop_
_entity.id
_entity.type
_entity.pdbx_description
1 polymer ?
#
loop_
_entity_poly.entity_id
_entity_poly.type
_entity_poly.pdbx_seq_one_letter_code
_entity_poly.pdbx_strand_id
1 'polypeptide(L)'
;MVKLLFILFFTVSAICTQSQNVGIGTTNPNAYAALEISSSNKGLLIPRTSTSSRTAIAAPPKGLLVYDSSFSAFYYYDGGRWLPVSEKNYDSSTVDYSSSAIIGTNLPTSTGASISISSNDNSGFIYDNGGPSGNYLLNSNSSVTISQDDATLAIKITIEELNAETFYDSLFIIYGSSIFNGNTLDTVGISGTQLGSYTFNTNVKILFKSNAVNQLAGFKIRWSRIKMNTTATEPTPVYGWYFNTAKQAMLGGTSKNNNWQLDSIGINSFNYGIGAKAKGESAIAIGRFSSAINTNSISIGEISKAYGDGAISIGKFTEANSSYTTAIGYGNSANGYSATSIGHLANALGDLSVAIGSEYYIGTSYPTQAIADYATALGSAASARELLQLHLVIFLML
;
A
#
# COMPACT_ATOMS: atom_id res chain seq x y z
N MET A 1 -71.45 -5.28 -52.53
CA MET A 1 -70.08 -4.76 -52.30
C MET A 1 -69.63 -5.10 -50.87
N VAL A 2 -69.47 -6.39 -50.52
CA VAL A 2 -69.11 -6.83 -49.14
C VAL A 2 -68.24 -8.12 -49.16
N LYS A 3 -67.43 -8.33 -50.21
CA LYS A 3 -66.59 -9.55 -50.32
C LYS A 3 -65.08 -9.27 -50.37
N LEU A 4 -64.65 -8.03 -50.11
CA LEU A 4 -63.24 -7.64 -50.21
C LEU A 4 -62.66 -6.99 -48.95
N LEU A 5 -63.29 -7.19 -47.78
CA LEU A 5 -62.84 -6.61 -46.49
C LEU A 5 -62.64 -7.66 -45.39
N PHE A 6 -62.52 -8.95 -45.73
CA PHE A 6 -62.29 -10.01 -44.74
C PHE A 6 -60.93 -10.72 -44.87
N ILE A 7 -60.13 -10.38 -45.89
CA ILE A 7 -58.81 -10.99 -46.11
C ILE A 7 -57.67 -10.14 -45.53
N LEU A 8 -57.92 -8.86 -45.20
CA LEU A 8 -56.95 -7.98 -44.54
C LEU A 8 -57.05 -7.99 -43.00
N PHE A 9 -57.61 -9.03 -42.41
CA PHE A 9 -57.61 -9.22 -40.95
C PHE A 9 -56.96 -10.54 -40.50
N PHE A 10 -56.44 -11.33 -41.46
CA PHE A 10 -55.81 -12.63 -41.17
C PHE A 10 -54.29 -12.65 -41.45
N THR A 11 -53.69 -11.49 -41.65
CA THR A 11 -52.22 -11.32 -41.75
C THR A 11 -51.67 -10.43 -40.65
N VAL A 12 -52.25 -10.47 -39.45
CA VAL A 12 -51.47 -10.15 -38.25
C VAL A 12 -50.64 -11.39 -37.97
N SER A 13 -49.45 -11.36 -38.57
CA SER A 13 -48.31 -12.22 -38.29
C SER A 13 -48.39 -12.74 -36.85
N ALA A 14 -48.40 -14.06 -36.69
CA ALA A 14 -47.88 -14.68 -35.50
C ALA A 14 -46.41 -14.25 -35.40
N ILE A 15 -46.17 -13.08 -34.81
CA ILE A 15 -44.86 -12.74 -34.29
C ILE A 15 -44.74 -13.70 -33.12
N CYS A 16 -44.08 -14.84 -33.34
CA CYS A 16 -43.45 -15.53 -32.24
C CYS A 16 -42.46 -14.50 -31.67
N THR A 17 -42.85 -13.80 -30.61
CA THR A 17 -41.87 -13.08 -29.81
C THR A 17 -41.02 -14.16 -29.19
N GLN A 18 -39.94 -14.51 -29.87
CA GLN A 18 -38.86 -15.29 -29.27
C GLN A 18 -38.47 -14.56 -27.99
N SER A 19 -38.32 -15.31 -26.90
CA SER A 19 -37.91 -14.81 -25.59
C SER A 19 -36.80 -13.78 -25.74
N GLN A 20 -37.09 -12.50 -25.52
CA GLN A 20 -36.08 -11.47 -25.48
C GLN A 20 -35.30 -11.63 -24.17
N ASN A 21 -33.97 -11.59 -24.25
CA ASN A 21 -33.10 -11.43 -23.10
C ASN A 21 -33.61 -10.25 -22.25
N VAL A 22 -33.73 -10.40 -20.93
CA VAL A 22 -34.25 -9.32 -20.08
C VAL A 22 -33.13 -8.30 -19.84
N GLY A 23 -33.25 -7.12 -20.43
CA GLY A 23 -32.37 -5.98 -20.14
C GLY A 23 -33.01 -5.03 -19.13
N ILE A 24 -32.31 -4.75 -18.02
CA ILE A 24 -32.69 -3.69 -17.07
C ILE A 24 -31.61 -2.60 -17.16
N GLY A 25 -31.98 -1.41 -17.65
CA GLY A 25 -31.03 -0.32 -17.86
C GLY A 25 -30.17 -0.44 -19.14
N THR A 26 -30.47 -1.42 -20.00
CA THR A 26 -29.89 -1.56 -21.35
C THR A 26 -31.00 -1.88 -22.36
N THR A 27 -30.91 -1.32 -23.56
CA THR A 27 -31.82 -1.61 -24.68
C THR A 27 -31.29 -2.71 -25.61
N ASN A 28 -30.03 -3.13 -25.41
CA ASN A 28 -29.39 -4.16 -26.19
C ASN A 28 -28.69 -5.16 -25.24
N PRO A 29 -29.47 -5.95 -24.47
CA PRO A 29 -28.92 -6.95 -23.57
C PRO A 29 -28.07 -7.97 -24.35
N ASN A 30 -27.01 -8.45 -23.71
CA ASN A 30 -26.09 -9.41 -24.26
C ASN A 30 -26.83 -10.68 -24.70
N ALA A 31 -26.59 -11.11 -25.94
CA ALA A 31 -27.26 -12.26 -26.56
C ALA A 31 -27.11 -13.57 -25.78
N TYR A 32 -26.08 -13.71 -24.94
CA TYR A 32 -25.84 -14.89 -24.11
C TYR A 32 -26.41 -14.79 -22.68
N ALA A 33 -26.96 -13.64 -22.28
CA ALA A 33 -27.49 -13.43 -20.94
C ALA A 33 -29.02 -13.48 -20.92
N ALA A 34 -29.62 -14.40 -20.17
CA ALA A 34 -31.08 -14.39 -19.98
C ALA A 34 -31.56 -13.12 -19.22
N LEU A 35 -30.70 -12.51 -18.40
CA LEU A 35 -30.91 -11.26 -17.69
C LEU A 35 -29.60 -10.45 -17.66
N GLU A 36 -29.64 -9.20 -18.11
CA GLU A 36 -28.57 -8.22 -17.96
C GLU A 36 -29.09 -7.00 -17.19
N ILE A 37 -28.34 -6.54 -16.18
CA ILE A 37 -28.64 -5.34 -15.41
C ILE A 37 -27.48 -4.36 -15.59
N SER A 38 -27.71 -3.26 -16.31
CA SER A 38 -26.72 -2.21 -16.55
C SER A 38 -27.11 -0.94 -15.78
N SER A 39 -26.26 -0.54 -14.84
CA SER A 39 -26.42 0.68 -14.05
C SER A 39 -25.05 1.17 -13.56
N SER A 40 -24.83 2.48 -13.54
CA SER A 40 -23.59 3.08 -13.00
C SER A 40 -23.62 3.29 -11.49
N ASN A 41 -24.79 3.16 -10.85
CA ASN A 41 -24.97 3.48 -9.43
C ASN A 41 -26.01 2.62 -8.69
N LYS A 42 -26.46 1.50 -9.27
CA LYS A 42 -27.40 0.56 -8.64
C LYS A 42 -26.91 -0.88 -8.82
N GLY A 43 -27.28 -1.76 -7.89
CA GLY A 43 -26.98 -3.19 -7.95
C GLY A 43 -28.24 -4.05 -7.86
N LEU A 44 -28.05 -5.37 -7.84
CA LEU A 44 -29.11 -6.36 -7.62
C LEU A 44 -29.26 -6.63 -6.12
N LEU A 45 -30.43 -6.34 -5.56
CA LEU A 45 -30.77 -6.71 -4.18
C LEU A 45 -31.41 -8.11 -4.17
N ILE A 46 -30.62 -9.10 -3.80
CA ILE A 46 -31.06 -10.50 -3.62
C ILE A 46 -32.00 -10.60 -2.39
N PRO A 47 -33.00 -11.50 -2.37
CA PRO A 47 -33.87 -11.70 -1.21
C PRO A 47 -33.10 -11.86 0.10
N ARG A 48 -33.46 -11.05 1.10
CA ARG A 48 -32.87 -11.09 2.44
C ARG A 48 -33.78 -11.87 3.38
N THR A 49 -33.24 -12.88 4.04
CA THR A 49 -33.98 -13.82 4.89
C THR A 49 -33.19 -14.12 6.16
N SER A 50 -33.84 -14.44 7.28
CA SER A 50 -33.14 -15.00 8.45
C SER A 50 -32.70 -16.45 8.18
N THR A 51 -31.80 -16.98 9.01
CA THR A 51 -31.43 -18.42 8.97
C THR A 51 -32.66 -19.31 9.03
N SER A 52 -33.57 -19.05 9.98
CA SER A 52 -34.79 -19.83 10.17
C SER A 52 -35.71 -19.82 8.95
N SER A 53 -35.83 -18.66 8.29
CA SER A 53 -36.67 -18.51 7.11
C SER A 53 -36.02 -19.14 5.88
N ARG A 54 -34.69 -19.09 5.76
CA ARG A 54 -33.93 -19.73 4.67
C ARG A 54 -34.03 -21.26 4.74
N THR A 55 -33.83 -21.84 5.93
CA THR A 55 -33.89 -23.30 6.11
C THR A 55 -35.31 -23.86 6.07
N ALA A 56 -36.33 -23.02 6.25
CA ALA A 56 -37.74 -23.38 6.11
C ALA A 56 -38.25 -23.38 4.65
N ILE A 57 -37.46 -22.93 3.67
CA ILE A 57 -37.84 -23.01 2.26
C ILE A 57 -38.00 -24.48 1.88
N ALA A 58 -39.22 -24.90 1.54
CA ALA A 58 -39.52 -26.27 1.15
C ALA A 58 -39.00 -26.54 -0.27
N ALA A 59 -38.18 -27.58 -0.44
CA ALA A 59 -37.63 -28.03 -1.72
C ALA A 59 -36.97 -26.90 -2.56
N PRO A 60 -35.94 -26.20 -2.05
CA PRO A 60 -35.28 -25.13 -2.80
C PRO A 60 -34.59 -25.70 -4.05
N PRO A 61 -34.67 -25.01 -5.20
CA PRO A 61 -33.97 -25.44 -6.40
C PRO A 61 -32.46 -25.24 -6.26
N LYS A 62 -31.68 -26.12 -6.89
CA LYS A 62 -30.21 -25.98 -6.96
C LYS A 62 -29.85 -24.65 -7.61
N GLY A 63 -28.97 -23.89 -6.97
CA GLY A 63 -28.53 -22.56 -7.39
C GLY A 63 -29.36 -21.40 -6.81
N LEU A 64 -30.40 -21.67 -6.01
CA LEU A 64 -31.16 -20.61 -5.35
C LEU A 64 -30.24 -19.77 -4.44
N LEU A 65 -30.12 -18.47 -4.72
CA LEU A 65 -29.26 -17.53 -3.99
C LEU A 65 -30.11 -16.63 -3.08
N VAL A 66 -29.69 -16.50 -1.82
CA VAL A 66 -30.29 -15.60 -0.83
C VAL A 66 -29.22 -14.89 -0.02
N TYR A 67 -29.56 -13.77 0.62
CA TYR A 67 -28.72 -13.16 1.64
C TYR A 67 -29.29 -13.49 3.03
N ASP A 68 -28.53 -14.23 3.83
CA ASP A 68 -28.88 -14.58 5.20
C ASP A 68 -28.52 -13.42 6.14
N SER A 69 -29.53 -12.73 6.69
CA SER A 69 -29.33 -11.56 7.56
C SER A 69 -28.84 -11.93 8.95
N SER A 70 -29.04 -13.17 9.40
CA SER A 70 -28.56 -13.62 10.71
C SER A 70 -27.05 -13.85 10.70
N PHE A 71 -26.49 -14.30 9.57
CA PHE A 71 -25.05 -14.49 9.36
C PHE A 71 -24.39 -13.38 8.52
N SER A 72 -25.16 -12.40 8.05
CA SER A 72 -24.71 -11.31 7.18
C SER A 72 -23.95 -11.80 5.93
N ALA A 73 -24.39 -12.92 5.33
CA ALA A 73 -23.67 -13.59 4.25
C ALA A 73 -24.61 -14.09 3.14
N PHE A 74 -24.09 -14.20 1.91
CA PHE A 74 -24.80 -14.86 0.82
C PHE A 74 -24.79 -16.38 0.99
N TYR A 75 -25.89 -17.04 0.66
CA TYR A 75 -26.04 -18.49 0.65
C TYR A 75 -26.66 -18.96 -0.65
N TYR A 76 -26.16 -20.08 -1.19
CA TYR A 76 -26.79 -20.79 -2.30
C TYR A 76 -27.19 -22.21 -1.90
N TYR A 77 -28.23 -22.76 -2.53
CA TYR A 77 -28.59 -24.17 -2.35
C TYR A 77 -27.87 -25.05 -3.37
N ASP A 78 -27.15 -26.08 -2.95
CA ASP A 78 -26.37 -26.95 -3.85
C ASP A 78 -27.16 -28.14 -4.44
N GLY A 79 -28.41 -28.32 -3.98
CA GLY A 79 -29.27 -29.46 -4.30
C GLY A 79 -29.50 -30.42 -3.13
N GLY A 80 -28.73 -30.31 -2.05
CA GLY A 80 -28.91 -31.09 -0.81
C GLY A 80 -28.88 -30.25 0.45
N ARG A 81 -28.07 -29.19 0.49
CA ARG A 81 -27.91 -28.29 1.64
C ARG A 81 -27.68 -26.85 1.20
N TRP A 82 -27.87 -25.94 2.14
CA TRP A 82 -27.48 -24.55 1.95
C TRP A 82 -26.01 -24.35 2.29
N LEU A 83 -25.28 -23.73 1.37
CA LEU A 83 -23.87 -23.39 1.53
C LEU A 83 -23.70 -21.88 1.46
N PRO A 84 -22.85 -21.28 2.31
CA PRO A 84 -22.49 -19.88 2.12
C PRO A 84 -21.74 -19.74 0.79
N VAL A 85 -21.97 -18.63 0.09
CA VAL A 85 -21.09 -18.17 -0.98
C VAL A 85 -19.86 -17.54 -0.30
N SER A 86 -18.99 -18.40 0.22
CA SER A 86 -17.63 -18.07 0.68
C SER A 86 -16.63 -18.72 -0.27
N GLU A 87 -15.38 -18.25 -0.30
CA GLU A 87 -14.32 -19.08 -0.88
C GLU A 87 -14.19 -20.37 -0.01
N LYS A 88 -13.87 -21.49 -0.66
CA LYS A 88 -14.07 -22.89 -0.26
C LYS A 88 -13.98 -23.18 1.26
N ASN A 89 -14.98 -23.89 1.80
CA ASN A 89 -14.92 -24.55 3.11
C ASN A 89 -14.32 -25.98 2.94
N TYR A 90 -13.23 -26.29 3.65
CA TYR A 90 -12.75 -27.67 3.79
C TYR A 90 -13.45 -28.34 4.98
N ASP A 91 -14.26 -29.36 4.69
CA ASP A 91 -14.81 -30.29 5.67
C ASP A 91 -13.73 -31.31 6.05
N SER A 92 -13.47 -31.45 7.35
CA SER A 92 -12.37 -32.23 7.88
C SER A 92 -12.61 -33.73 7.71
N SER A 93 -11.75 -34.41 6.94
CA SER A 93 -11.29 -35.77 7.29
C SER A 93 -10.14 -36.30 6.43
N THR A 94 -9.83 -35.69 5.28
CA THR A 94 -8.60 -35.95 4.50
C THR A 94 -8.31 -34.74 3.60
N VAL A 95 -7.25 -33.97 3.87
CA VAL A 95 -6.97 -32.71 3.12
C VAL A 95 -5.89 -32.96 2.07
N ASP A 96 -6.35 -33.03 0.82
CA ASP A 96 -5.54 -33.05 -0.40
C ASP A 96 -4.76 -31.74 -0.57
N TYR A 97 -3.45 -31.89 -0.79
CA TYR A 97 -2.50 -30.81 -1.04
C TYR A 97 -2.57 -30.36 -2.50
N SER A 98 -3.45 -29.42 -2.84
CA SER A 98 -3.18 -28.43 -3.90
C SER A 98 -4.34 -27.45 -4.06
N SER A 99 -4.02 -26.18 -3.87
CA SER A 99 -4.81 -24.97 -4.21
C SER A 99 -5.92 -24.50 -3.25
N SER A 100 -5.67 -23.28 -2.74
CA SER A 100 -6.64 -22.20 -2.44
C SER A 100 -7.10 -22.01 -0.99
N ALA A 101 -6.66 -20.87 -0.43
CA ALA A 101 -7.13 -20.13 0.76
C ALA A 101 -8.09 -20.85 1.72
N ILE A 102 -7.57 -21.25 2.88
CA ILE A 102 -8.34 -21.82 4.00
C ILE A 102 -9.26 -20.74 4.63
N ILE A 103 -10.57 -20.82 4.39
CA ILE A 103 -11.59 -20.00 5.06
C ILE A 103 -12.36 -20.86 6.07
N GLY A 104 -12.25 -20.52 7.35
CA GLY A 104 -13.13 -20.96 8.42
C GLY A 104 -13.00 -22.43 8.82
N THR A 105 -12.01 -22.75 9.65
CA THR A 105 -11.97 -24.05 10.32
C THR A 105 -12.58 -23.91 11.71
N ASN A 106 -13.65 -24.65 12.00
CA ASN A 106 -13.98 -24.95 13.39
C ASN A 106 -12.77 -25.67 14.01
N LEU A 107 -12.42 -25.33 15.26
CA LEU A 107 -11.40 -26.07 15.97
C LEU A 107 -11.76 -27.57 15.98
N PRO A 108 -10.78 -28.47 15.76
CA PRO A 108 -11.07 -29.88 15.70
C PRO A 108 -11.57 -30.39 17.05
N THR A 109 -12.60 -31.25 17.03
CA THR A 109 -13.35 -31.67 18.22
C THR A 109 -12.74 -32.89 18.93
N SER A 110 -11.66 -33.48 18.39
CA SER A 110 -10.97 -34.64 18.96
C SER A 110 -9.74 -34.26 19.80
N THR A 111 -9.47 -35.01 20.86
CA THR A 111 -8.38 -34.73 21.81
C THR A 111 -7.03 -34.67 21.12
N GLY A 112 -6.33 -33.54 21.25
CA GLY A 112 -5.00 -33.35 20.70
C GLY A 112 -4.96 -33.06 19.19
N ALA A 113 -6.11 -32.80 18.57
CA ALA A 113 -6.16 -32.53 17.15
C ALA A 113 -5.52 -31.18 16.78
N SER A 114 -4.77 -31.22 15.68
CA SER A 114 -4.09 -30.08 15.10
C SER A 114 -4.51 -29.89 13.65
N ILE A 115 -4.75 -28.63 13.28
CA ILE A 115 -4.90 -28.23 11.87
C ILE A 115 -3.59 -27.58 11.45
N SER A 116 -3.02 -28.05 10.35
CA SER A 116 -1.84 -27.44 9.72
C SER A 116 -2.27 -26.67 8.47
N ILE A 117 -1.99 -25.38 8.44
CA ILE A 117 -2.24 -24.50 7.30
C ILE A 117 -1.01 -24.52 6.38
N SER A 118 -1.20 -24.93 5.13
CA SER A 118 -0.14 -25.20 4.15
C SER A 118 0.46 -23.91 3.55
N SER A 119 1.57 -24.03 2.81
CA SER A 119 2.32 -22.93 2.18
C SER A 119 1.55 -22.12 1.13
N ASN A 120 0.43 -22.66 0.62
CA ASN A 120 -0.31 -22.05 -0.50
C ASN A 120 -1.43 -21.10 -0.07
N ASP A 121 -1.68 -20.97 1.25
CA ASP A 121 -2.80 -20.22 1.79
C ASP A 121 -2.40 -18.80 2.24
N ASN A 122 -2.92 -17.76 1.61
CA ASN A 122 -2.45 -16.39 1.92
C ASN A 122 -3.23 -15.69 3.04
N SER A 123 -4.40 -16.20 3.43
CA SER A 123 -5.20 -15.65 4.52
C SER A 123 -6.35 -16.56 4.89
N GLY A 124 -6.94 -16.32 6.06
CA GLY A 124 -8.12 -17.04 6.52
C GLY A 124 -8.65 -16.56 7.87
N PHE A 125 -9.62 -17.31 8.38
CA PHE A 125 -10.18 -17.13 9.71
C PHE A 125 -10.10 -18.42 10.53
N ILE A 126 -9.83 -18.27 11.81
CA ILE A 126 -9.87 -19.31 12.83
C ILE A 126 -10.85 -18.79 13.87
N TYR A 127 -11.93 -19.52 14.12
CA TYR A 127 -12.94 -19.06 15.05
C TYR A 127 -13.55 -20.21 15.84
N ASP A 128 -14.11 -19.83 16.99
CA ASP A 128 -15.01 -20.62 17.80
C ASP A 128 -16.27 -19.78 18.03
N ASN A 129 -17.43 -20.33 17.67
CA ASN A 129 -18.72 -19.67 17.79
C ASN A 129 -19.27 -19.69 19.22
N GLY A 130 -18.67 -20.47 20.15
CA GLY A 130 -19.14 -20.65 21.52
C GLY A 130 -20.47 -21.40 21.64
N GLY A 131 -20.69 -22.06 22.78
CA GLY A 131 -22.00 -22.59 23.17
C GLY A 131 -22.04 -24.05 23.69
N PRO A 132 -23.12 -24.44 24.37
CA PRO A 132 -23.24 -25.71 25.13
C PRO A 132 -23.43 -26.97 24.26
N SER A 133 -23.43 -26.85 22.94
CA SER A 133 -23.70 -27.97 22.03
C SER A 133 -22.41 -28.63 21.53
N GLY A 134 -21.70 -29.30 22.44
CA GLY A 134 -21.02 -30.56 22.14
C GLY A 134 -19.75 -30.57 21.27
N ASN A 135 -19.05 -29.45 21.07
CA ASN A 135 -17.85 -29.44 20.21
C ASN A 135 -16.51 -29.55 20.94
N TYR A 136 -16.48 -29.57 22.28
CA TYR A 136 -15.21 -29.66 23.02
C TYR A 136 -15.23 -30.82 24.01
N LEU A 137 -14.25 -31.72 23.86
CA LEU A 137 -13.90 -32.65 24.92
C LEU A 137 -13.31 -31.85 26.09
N LEU A 138 -13.85 -32.06 27.29
CA LEU A 138 -13.35 -31.49 28.54
C LEU A 138 -11.80 -31.55 28.59
N ASN A 139 -11.17 -30.43 28.91
CA ASN A 139 -9.72 -30.32 29.15
C ASN A 139 -8.82 -30.72 27.97
N SER A 140 -9.33 -30.68 26.72
CA SER A 140 -8.55 -31.04 25.54
C SER A 140 -7.99 -29.80 24.81
N ASN A 141 -6.68 -29.83 24.57
CA ASN A 141 -5.97 -28.81 23.80
C ASN A 141 -6.33 -28.94 22.31
N SER A 142 -6.89 -27.90 21.71
CA SER A 142 -7.04 -27.79 20.25
C SER A 142 -6.06 -26.76 19.72
N SER A 143 -5.46 -27.02 18.56
CA SER A 143 -4.52 -26.05 17.99
C SER A 143 -4.58 -25.94 16.49
N VAL A 144 -4.29 -24.73 16.01
CA VAL A 144 -4.05 -24.44 14.60
C VAL A 144 -2.61 -23.98 14.46
N THR A 145 -1.86 -24.63 13.57
CA THR A 145 -0.49 -24.25 13.23
C THR A 145 -0.47 -23.64 11.84
N ILE A 146 0.09 -22.44 11.74
CA ILE A 146 0.38 -21.75 10.49
C ILE A 146 1.88 -21.80 10.29
N SER A 147 2.33 -22.57 9.30
CA SER A 147 3.74 -22.66 8.96
C SER A 147 4.19 -21.44 8.16
N GLN A 148 5.35 -20.91 8.50
CA GLN A 148 6.10 -19.98 7.67
C GLN A 148 6.93 -20.79 6.69
N ASP A 149 6.31 -21.13 5.57
CA ASP A 149 6.96 -21.92 4.52
C ASP A 149 7.77 -21.06 3.54
N ASP A 150 7.71 -19.73 3.69
CA ASP A 150 8.44 -18.74 2.92
C ASP A 150 9.05 -17.70 3.87
N ALA A 151 10.39 -17.63 3.91
CA ALA A 151 11.15 -16.69 4.74
C ALA A 151 10.91 -15.21 4.36
N THR A 152 10.31 -14.94 3.18
CA THR A 152 9.92 -13.60 2.73
C THR A 152 8.51 -13.20 3.20
N LEU A 153 7.79 -14.10 3.87
CA LEU A 153 6.45 -13.86 4.38
C LEU A 153 6.41 -13.85 5.92
N ALA A 154 5.50 -13.05 6.43
CA ALA A 154 5.13 -12.90 7.83
C ALA A 154 3.77 -13.52 8.03
N ILE A 155 3.49 -13.99 9.22
CA ILE A 155 2.14 -14.33 9.63
C ILE A 155 1.60 -13.16 10.46
N LYS A 156 0.63 -12.43 9.92
CA LYS A 156 -0.16 -11.47 10.66
C LYS A 156 -1.39 -12.16 11.24
N ILE A 157 -1.58 -12.03 12.55
CA ILE A 157 -2.74 -12.49 13.31
C ILE A 157 -3.52 -11.26 13.75
N THR A 158 -4.85 -11.28 13.65
CA THR A 158 -5.73 -10.22 14.13
C THR A 158 -6.83 -10.87 14.96
N ILE A 159 -6.89 -10.54 16.23
CA ILE A 159 -7.97 -10.98 17.12
C ILE A 159 -9.14 -10.01 16.90
N GLU A 160 -10.18 -10.49 16.22
CA GLU A 160 -11.39 -9.70 15.92
C GLU A 160 -12.41 -9.79 17.05
N GLU A 161 -12.52 -10.97 17.66
CA GLU A 161 -13.43 -11.24 18.77
C GLU A 161 -12.72 -12.11 19.79
N LEU A 162 -12.86 -11.78 21.07
CA LEU A 162 -12.32 -12.55 22.19
C LEU A 162 -13.28 -12.43 23.37
N ASN A 163 -14.17 -13.40 23.49
CA ASN A 163 -15.12 -13.52 24.59
C ASN A 163 -14.80 -14.79 25.40
N ALA A 164 -13.55 -14.94 25.83
CA ALA A 164 -13.14 -16.08 26.65
C ALA A 164 -13.71 -15.94 28.08
N GLU A 165 -14.28 -16.99 28.66
CA GLU A 165 -14.72 -16.95 30.06
C GLU A 165 -13.52 -16.72 30.99
N THR A 166 -13.61 -15.67 31.82
CA THR A 166 -12.61 -15.42 32.87
C THR A 166 -12.46 -16.67 33.74
N PHE A 167 -11.23 -17.17 33.88
CA PHE A 167 -10.81 -18.35 34.64
C PHE A 167 -10.99 -19.73 33.98
N TYR A 168 -11.69 -19.82 32.85
CA TYR A 168 -12.13 -21.11 32.30
C TYR A 168 -11.58 -21.41 30.90
N ASP A 169 -11.54 -20.39 30.03
CA ASP A 169 -10.97 -20.53 28.69
C ASP A 169 -9.62 -19.82 28.58
N SER A 170 -8.75 -20.36 27.72
CA SER A 170 -7.46 -19.74 27.40
C SER A 170 -7.09 -19.89 25.92
N LEU A 171 -6.62 -18.81 25.33
CA LEU A 171 -6.18 -18.71 23.93
C LEU A 171 -4.71 -18.26 23.85
N PHE A 172 -3.79 -19.18 23.66
CA PHE A 172 -2.38 -18.85 23.52
C PHE A 172 -1.99 -18.68 22.06
N ILE A 173 -1.31 -17.59 21.74
CA ILE A 173 -0.57 -17.45 20.49
C ILE A 173 0.90 -17.74 20.81
N ILE A 174 1.43 -18.77 20.17
CA ILE A 174 2.79 -19.28 20.38
C ILE A 174 3.53 -19.14 19.05
N TYR A 175 4.78 -18.67 19.07
CA TYR A 175 5.59 -18.52 17.85
C TYR A 175 7.00 -19.07 18.04
N GLY A 176 7.69 -19.38 16.93
CA GLY A 176 9.09 -19.84 16.93
C GLY A 176 9.38 -20.95 15.92
N SER A 177 10.68 -21.21 15.71
CA SER A 177 11.17 -22.23 14.77
C SER A 177 10.97 -23.67 15.27
N SER A 178 10.83 -23.88 16.59
CA SER A 178 10.76 -25.21 17.23
C SER A 178 9.38 -25.56 17.83
N ILE A 179 8.30 -24.91 17.41
CA ILE A 179 6.93 -25.17 17.93
C ILE A 179 6.43 -26.61 17.70
N PHE A 180 7.12 -27.41 16.87
CA PHE A 180 6.81 -28.81 16.57
C PHE A 180 7.42 -29.81 17.58
N ASN A 181 8.42 -29.41 18.39
CA ASN A 181 9.15 -30.29 19.30
C ASN A 181 9.30 -29.68 20.70
N GLY A 182 8.19 -29.50 21.40
CA GLY A 182 8.13 -29.48 22.88
C GLY A 182 9.00 -28.51 23.68
N ASN A 183 9.82 -27.64 23.08
CA ASN A 183 10.82 -26.85 23.79
C ASN A 183 10.83 -25.38 23.37
N THR A 184 10.83 -24.53 24.40
CA THR A 184 10.84 -23.05 24.45
C THR A 184 9.64 -22.37 23.79
N LEU A 185 8.60 -22.15 24.60
CA LEU A 185 7.49 -21.25 24.29
C LEU A 185 7.92 -19.81 24.57
N ASP A 186 7.96 -18.96 23.56
CA ASP A 186 7.80 -17.52 23.78
C ASP A 186 6.29 -17.26 23.83
N THR A 187 5.72 -17.43 25.03
CA THR A 187 4.29 -17.28 25.26
C THR A 187 4.00 -15.81 25.45
N VAL A 188 3.17 -15.21 24.59
CA VAL A 188 2.39 -14.06 25.05
C VAL A 188 1.34 -14.62 26.00
N GLY A 189 1.70 -14.70 27.28
CA GLY A 189 0.82 -15.10 28.36
C GLY A 189 -0.31 -14.08 28.49
N ILE A 190 -1.55 -14.55 28.31
CA ILE A 190 -2.75 -13.75 28.49
C ILE A 190 -3.00 -13.61 30.00
N SER A 191 -2.40 -12.60 30.60
CA SER A 191 -3.15 -11.79 31.56
C SER A 191 -3.34 -10.43 30.89
N GLY A 192 -4.46 -10.24 30.18
CA GLY A 192 -4.86 -8.93 29.64
C GLY A 192 -4.63 -8.63 28.14
N THR A 193 -4.77 -9.61 27.24
CA THR A 193 -4.70 -9.33 25.78
C THR A 193 -5.88 -8.48 25.31
N GLN A 194 -5.56 -7.38 24.63
CA GLN A 194 -6.49 -6.49 23.94
C GLN A 194 -6.78 -6.99 22.53
N LEU A 195 -7.96 -6.68 21.99
CA LEU A 195 -8.25 -6.80 20.56
C LEU A 195 -7.15 -6.09 19.75
N GLY A 196 -6.62 -6.72 18.71
CA GLY A 196 -5.44 -6.17 18.04
C GLY A 196 -4.81 -7.08 17.00
N SER A 197 -3.80 -6.53 16.31
CA SER A 197 -3.00 -7.21 15.29
C SER A 197 -1.58 -7.49 15.78
N TYR A 198 -1.07 -8.70 15.49
CA TYR A 198 0.25 -9.18 15.85
C TYR A 198 0.93 -9.79 14.62
N THR A 199 2.23 -9.60 14.45
CA THR A 199 2.97 -10.05 13.25
C THR A 199 4.18 -10.88 13.66
N PHE A 200 4.34 -12.06 13.04
CA PHE A 200 5.36 -13.05 13.40
C PHE A 200 6.18 -13.47 12.16
N ASN A 201 7.50 -13.56 12.30
CA ASN A 201 8.47 -14.00 11.28
C ASN A 201 8.88 -15.46 11.41
N THR A 202 8.07 -16.25 12.11
CA THR A 202 8.27 -17.67 12.34
C THR A 202 6.91 -18.35 12.29
N ASN A 203 6.90 -19.68 12.37
CA ASN A 203 5.65 -20.44 12.49
C ASN A 203 4.83 -19.93 13.69
N VAL A 204 3.51 -19.92 13.54
CA VAL A 204 2.57 -19.53 14.58
C VAL A 204 1.69 -20.71 14.93
N LYS A 205 1.53 -20.99 16.22
CA LYS A 205 0.56 -21.94 16.76
C LYS A 205 -0.44 -21.20 17.63
N ILE A 206 -1.70 -21.28 17.25
CA ILE A 206 -2.83 -20.82 18.05
C ILE A 206 -3.32 -22.02 18.83
N LEU A 207 -3.20 -21.97 20.15
CA LEU A 207 -3.62 -23.02 21.07
C LEU A 207 -4.82 -22.51 21.85
N PHE A 208 -5.95 -23.20 21.72
CA PHE A 208 -7.14 -22.95 22.51
C PHE A 208 -7.36 -24.08 23.50
N LYS A 209 -7.64 -23.72 24.75
CA LYS A 209 -8.08 -24.64 25.79
C LYS A 209 -9.40 -24.13 26.34
N SER A 210 -10.43 -24.94 26.22
CA SER A 210 -11.68 -24.75 26.94
C SER A 210 -11.80 -25.78 28.05
N ASN A 211 -12.39 -25.38 29.18
CA ASN A 211 -12.72 -26.30 30.27
C ASN A 211 -14.24 -26.49 30.48
N ALA A 212 -15.02 -26.23 29.43
CA ALA A 212 -16.42 -26.66 29.25
C ALA A 212 -17.41 -26.16 30.32
N VAL A 213 -17.83 -24.90 30.20
CA VAL A 213 -18.99 -24.35 30.92
C VAL A 213 -20.02 -23.76 29.96
N ASN A 214 -21.28 -23.68 30.39
CA ASN A 214 -22.47 -23.45 29.56
C ASN A 214 -22.68 -21.99 29.09
N GLN A 215 -21.65 -21.19 28.77
CA GLN A 215 -21.84 -19.85 28.20
C GLN A 215 -21.32 -19.72 26.76
N LEU A 216 -21.83 -18.71 26.07
CA LEU A 216 -21.48 -18.36 24.69
C LEU A 216 -20.14 -17.61 24.66
N ALA A 217 -19.08 -18.30 25.08
CA ALA A 217 -17.71 -17.81 25.04
C ALA A 217 -16.99 -18.37 23.82
N GLY A 218 -16.34 -17.50 23.04
CA GLY A 218 -15.73 -17.86 21.77
C GLY A 218 -14.71 -16.82 21.32
N PHE A 219 -14.12 -17.04 20.15
CA PHE A 219 -13.14 -16.11 19.60
C PHE A 219 -13.19 -16.12 18.08
N LYS A 220 -12.70 -15.04 17.47
CA LYS A 220 -12.50 -14.94 16.04
C LYS A 220 -11.15 -14.32 15.77
N ILE A 221 -10.32 -15.05 15.03
CA ILE A 221 -8.98 -14.64 14.64
C ILE A 221 -8.92 -14.63 13.12
N ARG A 222 -8.57 -13.49 12.55
CA ARG A 222 -8.12 -13.41 11.16
C ARG A 222 -6.63 -13.65 11.11
N TRP A 223 -6.17 -14.40 10.10
CA TRP A 223 -4.76 -14.51 9.80
C TRP A 223 -4.51 -14.18 8.33
N SER A 224 -3.32 -13.66 8.03
CA SER A 224 -2.87 -13.40 6.66
C SER A 224 -1.37 -13.52 6.58
N ARG A 225 -0.88 -14.09 5.50
CA ARG A 225 0.51 -13.93 5.10
C ARG A 225 0.68 -12.54 4.51
N ILE A 226 1.49 -11.72 5.17
CA ILE A 226 1.93 -10.46 4.60
C ILE A 226 3.38 -10.64 4.17
N LYS A 227 3.81 -10.00 3.09
CA LYS A 227 5.24 -10.00 2.77
C LYS A 227 5.99 -9.37 3.95
N MET A 228 6.84 -10.15 4.58
CA MET A 228 7.85 -9.59 5.45
C MET A 228 8.76 -8.77 4.56
N ASN A 229 9.03 -7.54 4.95
CA ASN A 229 10.28 -6.93 4.55
C ASN A 229 11.40 -7.59 5.40
N THR A 230 11.63 -8.91 5.25
CA THR A 230 12.50 -9.71 6.16
C THR A 230 13.98 -9.47 5.94
N THR A 231 14.32 -8.48 5.14
CA THR A 231 15.64 -7.89 5.16
C THR A 231 15.50 -6.38 5.17
N ALA A 232 16.00 -5.76 6.24
CA ALA A 232 16.77 -4.52 6.14
C ALA A 232 18.08 -4.74 5.35
N THR A 233 17.96 -5.40 4.21
CA THR A 233 18.67 -5.12 2.97
C THR A 233 17.52 -5.02 1.97
N GLU A 234 17.10 -3.78 1.76
CA GLU A 234 16.00 -3.39 0.87
C GLU A 234 16.06 -4.21 -0.43
N PRO A 235 14.90 -4.69 -0.95
CA PRO A 235 14.87 -5.43 -2.20
C PRO A 235 15.56 -4.58 -3.25
N THR A 236 16.61 -5.08 -3.90
CA THR A 236 17.35 -4.41 -4.98
C THR A 236 16.43 -4.03 -6.14
N PRO A 237 15.84 -2.83 -6.21
CA PRO A 237 15.11 -2.41 -7.38
C PRO A 237 16.19 -1.82 -8.29
N VAL A 238 16.66 -2.60 -9.25
CA VAL A 238 17.49 -2.06 -10.33
C VAL A 238 16.72 -0.93 -11.03
N TYR A 239 15.38 -0.97 -11.00
CA TYR A 239 14.45 0.06 -11.47
C TYR A 239 13.17 0.04 -10.60
N GLY A 240 12.65 1.19 -10.14
CA GLY A 240 11.34 1.21 -9.48
C GLY A 240 10.96 2.51 -8.77
N TRP A 241 9.87 2.43 -8.00
CA TRP A 241 9.41 3.42 -7.01
C TRP A 241 9.34 2.74 -5.64
N TYR A 242 9.71 3.44 -4.57
CA TYR A 242 9.65 2.98 -3.18
C TYR A 242 9.06 4.08 -2.30
N PHE A 243 8.16 3.70 -1.40
CA PHE A 243 7.56 4.59 -0.43
C PHE A 243 8.05 4.24 0.97
N ASN A 244 8.77 5.17 1.60
CA ASN A 244 9.17 5.07 2.99
C ASN A 244 8.05 5.61 3.88
N THR A 245 7.32 4.72 4.56
CA THR A 245 6.20 5.11 5.41
C THR A 245 6.63 5.84 6.69
N ALA A 246 7.79 5.50 7.26
CA ALA A 246 8.31 6.13 8.47
C ALA A 246 8.71 7.60 8.24
N LYS A 247 9.26 7.90 7.06
CA LYS A 247 9.65 9.25 6.65
C LYS A 247 8.59 9.95 5.80
N GLN A 248 7.47 9.30 5.46
CA GLN A 248 6.49 9.81 4.49
C GLN A 248 7.14 10.28 3.17
N ALA A 249 8.16 9.55 2.72
CA ALA A 249 9.01 9.94 1.59
C ALA A 249 8.88 8.96 0.42
N MET A 250 9.08 9.45 -0.80
CA MET A 250 9.06 8.64 -2.02
C MET A 250 10.41 8.71 -2.73
N LEU A 251 10.86 7.53 -3.19
CA LEU A 251 12.09 7.35 -3.94
C LEU A 251 11.78 6.68 -5.27
N GLY A 252 12.55 7.01 -6.30
CA GLY A 252 12.47 6.32 -7.57
C GLY A 252 13.74 6.39 -8.40
N GLY A 253 13.78 5.56 -9.45
CA GLY A 253 14.88 5.52 -10.42
C GLY A 253 15.72 4.26 -10.32
N THR A 254 16.99 4.37 -10.70
CA THR A 254 17.92 3.23 -10.83
C THR A 254 19.01 3.31 -9.78
N SER A 255 19.23 2.25 -9.02
CA SER A 255 20.38 2.17 -8.11
C SER A 255 21.38 1.13 -8.62
N LYS A 256 22.52 1.60 -9.11
CA LYS A 256 23.68 0.72 -9.29
C LYS A 256 24.22 0.43 -7.89
N ASN A 257 24.18 -0.83 -7.46
CA ASN A 257 24.75 -1.37 -6.22
C ASN A 257 23.87 -1.30 -4.95
N ASN A 258 22.55 -1.34 -5.08
CA ASN A 258 21.63 -1.44 -3.93
C ASN A 258 21.66 -0.27 -2.92
N ASN A 259 22.14 0.89 -3.34
CA ASN A 259 22.24 2.10 -2.52
C ASN A 259 20.90 2.88 -2.44
N TRP A 260 19.75 2.21 -2.34
CA TRP A 260 18.52 2.86 -1.84
C TRP A 260 18.67 3.07 -0.32
N GLN A 261 19.74 3.78 0.08
CA GLN A 261 20.09 4.01 1.47
C GLN A 261 19.03 4.94 2.07
N LEU A 262 18.46 4.56 3.21
CA LEU A 262 17.57 5.41 4.01
C LEU A 262 18.14 6.81 4.25
N ASP A 263 19.46 6.95 4.21
CA ASP A 263 20.21 8.21 4.38
C ASP A 263 20.16 9.13 3.15
N SER A 264 19.53 8.71 2.05
CA SER A 264 19.34 9.52 0.83
C SER A 264 18.00 10.25 0.82
N ILE A 265 17.20 10.13 1.88
CA ILE A 265 15.88 10.74 2.04
C ILE A 265 15.68 11.38 3.41
N GLY A 266 15.08 12.56 3.42
CA GLY A 266 14.54 13.25 4.59
C GLY A 266 13.07 12.92 4.83
N ILE A 267 12.49 13.49 5.87
CA ILE A 267 11.04 13.43 6.15
C ILE A 267 10.30 14.20 5.05
N ASN A 268 9.14 13.70 4.59
CA ASN A 268 8.30 14.30 3.54
C ASN A 268 9.02 14.57 2.21
N SER A 269 10.11 13.84 1.94
CA SER A 269 10.98 14.11 0.79
C SER A 269 10.61 13.31 -0.46
N PHE A 270 11.05 13.81 -1.62
CA PHE A 270 10.91 13.12 -2.90
C PHE A 270 12.25 13.06 -3.63
N ASN A 271 12.71 11.88 -4.03
CA ASN A 271 13.83 11.77 -4.97
C ASN A 271 13.54 10.86 -6.17
N TYR A 272 14.16 11.17 -7.31
CA TYR A 272 14.12 10.34 -8.51
C TYR A 272 15.42 10.43 -9.31
N GLY A 273 16.08 9.30 -9.56
CA GLY A 273 17.25 9.23 -10.44
C GLY A 273 18.44 8.49 -9.84
N ILE A 274 19.44 8.16 -10.67
CA ILE A 274 20.62 7.39 -10.24
C ILE A 274 21.42 8.19 -9.22
N GLY A 275 21.44 7.75 -7.97
CA GLY A 275 22.18 8.39 -6.88
C GLY A 275 21.63 9.76 -6.48
N ALA A 276 20.37 10.05 -6.78
CA ALA A 276 19.68 11.25 -6.30
C ALA A 276 19.53 11.21 -4.77
N LYS A 277 19.71 12.35 -4.08
CA LYS A 277 19.66 12.46 -2.62
C LYS A 277 18.78 13.64 -2.20
N ALA A 278 17.61 13.38 -1.64
CA ALA A 278 16.74 14.40 -1.04
C ALA A 278 16.80 14.29 0.48
N LYS A 279 17.93 14.62 1.10
CA LYS A 279 18.19 14.35 2.52
C LYS A 279 17.47 15.31 3.48
N GLY A 280 17.21 16.53 3.03
CA GLY A 280 16.52 17.52 3.85
C GLY A 280 15.06 17.17 4.08
N GLU A 281 14.48 17.70 5.15
CA GLU A 281 13.03 17.64 5.36
C GLU A 281 12.32 18.38 4.22
N SER A 282 11.26 17.79 3.67
CA SER A 282 10.50 18.30 2.52
C SER A 282 11.36 18.59 1.28
N ALA A 283 12.55 17.97 1.17
CA ALA A 283 13.46 18.19 0.04
C ALA A 283 13.03 17.44 -1.22
N ILE A 284 13.39 17.98 -2.38
CA ILE A 284 13.12 17.40 -3.70
C ILE A 284 14.43 17.22 -4.46
N ALA A 285 14.78 16.00 -4.88
CA ALA A 285 15.98 15.73 -5.68
C ALA A 285 15.67 14.89 -6.92
N ILE A 286 15.72 15.48 -8.11
CA ILE A 286 15.37 14.80 -9.37
C ILE A 286 16.56 14.89 -10.34
N GLY A 287 17.17 13.76 -10.68
CA GLY A 287 18.25 13.69 -11.66
C GLY A 287 19.40 12.77 -11.25
N ARG A 288 20.27 12.44 -12.20
CA ARG A 288 21.46 11.62 -11.93
C ARG A 288 22.39 12.39 -11.00
N PHE A 289 22.63 11.87 -9.80
CA PHE A 289 23.46 12.45 -8.75
C PHE A 289 23.02 13.85 -8.28
N SER A 290 21.74 14.20 -8.43
CA SER A 290 21.18 15.43 -7.84
C SER A 290 21.18 15.34 -6.31
N SER A 291 21.46 16.45 -5.62
CA SER A 291 21.54 16.48 -4.17
C SER A 291 20.79 17.69 -3.59
N ALA A 292 19.75 17.46 -2.83
CA ALA A 292 19.01 18.43 -2.02
C ALA A 292 19.22 18.03 -0.54
N ILE A 293 20.13 18.70 0.16
CA ILE A 293 20.66 18.24 1.46
C ILE A 293 19.89 18.80 2.64
N ASN A 294 19.39 20.02 2.52
CA ASN A 294 18.85 20.81 3.61
C ASN A 294 17.33 21.06 3.47
N THR A 295 16.71 21.60 4.50
CA THR A 295 15.24 21.67 4.62
C THR A 295 14.64 22.50 3.49
N ASN A 296 13.54 22.02 2.92
CA ASN A 296 12.82 22.64 1.80
C ASN A 296 13.67 22.88 0.53
N SER A 297 14.84 22.25 0.41
CA SER A 297 15.72 22.43 -0.75
C SER A 297 15.23 21.65 -1.98
N ILE A 298 15.44 22.22 -3.17
CA ILE A 298 15.02 21.65 -4.45
C ILE A 298 16.23 21.53 -5.36
N SER A 299 16.53 20.33 -5.82
CA SER A 299 17.63 20.02 -6.73
C SER A 299 17.12 19.22 -7.91
N ILE A 300 17.06 19.82 -9.11
CA ILE A 300 16.53 19.19 -10.31
C ILE A 300 17.56 19.28 -11.43
N GLY A 301 18.23 18.19 -11.76
CA GLY A 301 19.24 18.15 -12.81
C GLY A 301 20.32 17.10 -12.59
N GLU A 302 21.12 16.87 -13.61
CA GLU A 302 22.30 16.01 -13.47
C GLU A 302 23.37 16.72 -12.64
N ILE A 303 23.74 16.12 -11.49
CA ILE A 303 24.77 16.63 -10.58
C ILE A 303 24.43 18.03 -10.02
N SER A 304 23.14 18.41 -10.01
CA SER A 304 22.68 19.64 -9.35
C SER A 304 22.81 19.52 -7.83
N LYS A 305 23.12 20.63 -7.15
CA LYS A 305 23.31 20.68 -5.70
C LYS A 305 22.53 21.86 -5.12
N ALA A 306 21.62 21.57 -4.21
CA ALA A 306 20.95 22.54 -3.34
C ALA A 306 21.38 22.24 -1.90
N TYR A 307 22.34 23.00 -1.41
CA TYR A 307 22.96 22.81 -0.10
C TYR A 307 22.51 23.82 0.94
N GLY A 308 21.83 24.92 0.58
CA GLY A 308 21.20 25.80 1.57
C GLY A 308 19.79 25.35 1.98
N ASP A 309 19.32 25.84 3.14
CA ASP A 309 17.90 25.76 3.50
C ASP A 309 17.06 26.56 2.50
N GLY A 310 15.99 25.98 1.97
CA GLY A 310 15.14 26.59 0.95
C GLY A 310 15.85 26.88 -0.38
N ALA A 311 17.06 26.36 -0.59
CA ALA A 311 17.82 26.61 -1.80
C ALA A 311 17.22 25.88 -3.02
N ILE A 312 17.25 26.51 -4.18
CA ILE A 312 16.74 25.99 -5.44
C ILE A 312 17.90 25.86 -6.42
N SER A 313 18.14 24.66 -6.94
CA SER A 313 19.17 24.36 -7.92
C SER A 313 18.55 23.57 -9.08
N ILE A 314 18.40 24.20 -10.24
CA ILE A 314 17.73 23.60 -11.40
C ILE A 314 18.64 23.65 -12.62
N GLY A 315 18.99 22.48 -13.13
CA GLY A 315 19.81 22.27 -14.32
C GLY A 315 21.11 21.53 -14.01
N LYS A 316 21.94 21.32 -15.03
CA LYS A 316 23.11 20.44 -14.92
C LYS A 316 24.29 21.20 -14.27
N PHE A 317 24.94 20.56 -13.30
CA PHE A 317 26.08 21.13 -12.55
C PHE A 317 25.81 22.45 -11.80
N THR A 318 24.56 22.81 -11.52
CA THR A 318 24.24 24.01 -10.74
C THR A 318 24.47 23.81 -9.25
N GLU A 319 24.93 24.83 -8.54
CA GLU A 319 25.20 24.81 -7.10
C GLU A 319 24.53 26.01 -6.40
N ALA A 320 23.59 25.73 -5.51
CA ALA A 320 22.93 26.69 -4.64
C ALA A 320 23.41 26.43 -3.19
N ASN A 321 24.47 27.12 -2.79
CA ASN A 321 25.34 26.73 -1.66
C ASN A 321 24.95 27.34 -0.31
N SER A 322 24.19 28.45 -0.31
CA SER A 322 23.74 29.15 0.91
C SER A 322 22.21 29.17 1.02
N SER A 323 21.68 29.52 2.19
CA SER A 323 20.23 29.52 2.44
C SER A 323 19.51 30.51 1.52
N TYR A 324 18.32 30.12 1.07
CA TYR A 324 17.43 30.89 0.19
C TYR A 324 18.04 31.25 -1.18
N THR A 325 19.10 30.57 -1.59
CA THR A 325 19.73 30.78 -2.90
C THR A 325 18.92 30.17 -4.04
N THR A 326 19.02 30.76 -5.23
CA THR A 326 18.44 30.23 -6.46
C THR A 326 19.51 30.13 -7.54
N ALA A 327 19.76 28.94 -8.08
CA ALA A 327 20.68 28.67 -9.18
C ALA A 327 19.95 27.92 -10.32
N ILE A 328 19.77 28.56 -11.49
CA ILE A 328 19.01 27.97 -12.61
C ILE A 328 19.79 28.03 -13.92
N GLY A 329 20.11 26.89 -14.53
CA GLY A 329 20.76 26.79 -15.83
C GLY A 329 21.87 25.72 -15.90
N TYR A 330 23.06 26.07 -16.38
CA TYR A 330 24.17 25.12 -16.51
C TYR A 330 25.42 25.64 -15.76
N GLY A 331 25.89 24.89 -14.77
CA GLY A 331 27.14 25.20 -14.07
C GLY A 331 27.14 26.48 -13.22
N ASN A 332 25.97 27.02 -12.87
CA ASN A 332 25.89 28.25 -12.06
C ASN A 332 26.25 28.00 -10.60
N SER A 333 26.70 29.04 -9.90
CA SER A 333 27.01 29.01 -8.47
C SER A 333 26.37 30.20 -7.74
N ALA A 334 25.44 29.94 -6.83
CA ALA A 334 24.89 30.93 -5.90
C ALA A 334 25.44 30.65 -4.49
N ASN A 335 26.36 31.50 -4.02
CA ASN A 335 27.11 31.30 -2.76
C ASN A 335 26.71 32.26 -1.64
N GLY A 336 26.26 33.48 -1.95
CA GLY A 336 25.80 34.42 -0.93
C GLY A 336 24.42 34.05 -0.38
N TYR A 337 24.14 34.41 0.87
CA TYR A 337 22.81 34.28 1.46
C TYR A 337 21.76 34.97 0.58
N SER A 338 20.67 34.27 0.24
CA SER A 338 19.62 34.78 -0.66
C SER A 338 20.09 35.21 -2.06
N ALA A 339 21.26 34.73 -2.52
CA ALA A 339 21.79 35.08 -3.84
C ALA A 339 21.07 34.33 -4.99
N THR A 340 21.00 34.96 -6.16
CA THR A 340 20.37 34.39 -7.37
C THR A 340 21.34 34.33 -8.54
N SER A 341 21.57 33.14 -9.09
CA SER A 341 22.37 32.92 -10.31
C SER A 341 21.54 32.24 -11.42
N ILE A 342 21.44 32.86 -12.60
CA ILE A 342 20.65 32.33 -13.73
C ILE A 342 21.45 32.41 -15.03
N GLY A 343 21.49 31.31 -15.81
CA GLY A 343 22.19 31.23 -17.10
C GLY A 343 23.25 30.12 -17.19
N HIS A 344 24.40 30.42 -17.80
CA HIS A 344 25.49 29.47 -18.04
C HIS A 344 26.77 29.94 -17.34
N LEU A 345 27.22 29.22 -16.31
CA LEU A 345 28.38 29.54 -15.47
C LEU A 345 28.29 30.92 -14.79
N ALA A 346 27.09 31.35 -14.41
CA ALA A 346 26.87 32.58 -13.65
C ALA A 346 27.19 32.40 -12.16
N ASN A 347 27.85 33.38 -11.55
CA ASN A 347 28.30 33.35 -10.15
C ASN A 347 27.72 34.51 -9.34
N ALA A 348 26.83 34.20 -8.40
CA ALA A 348 26.29 35.15 -7.42
C ALA A 348 26.97 34.89 -6.06
N LEU A 349 28.03 35.65 -5.77
CA LEU A 349 28.98 35.38 -4.69
C LEU A 349 28.70 36.20 -3.42
N GLY A 350 28.19 37.42 -3.55
CA GLY A 350 27.82 38.25 -2.40
C GLY A 350 26.42 37.96 -1.86
N ASP A 351 26.15 38.33 -0.62
CA ASP A 351 24.83 38.19 0.00
C ASP A 351 23.81 39.06 -0.74
N LEU A 352 22.60 38.54 -0.97
CA LEU A 352 21.52 39.20 -1.71
C LEU A 352 21.92 39.61 -3.14
N SER A 353 22.99 39.02 -3.68
CA SER A 353 23.48 39.35 -5.02
C SER A 353 22.70 38.63 -6.14
N VAL A 354 22.71 39.23 -7.33
CA VAL A 354 22.03 38.71 -8.51
C VAL A 354 23.00 38.65 -9.69
N ALA A 355 23.25 37.46 -10.21
CA ALA A 355 24.05 37.23 -11.41
C ALA A 355 23.20 36.56 -12.50
N ILE A 356 22.89 37.28 -13.57
CA ILE A 356 22.08 36.75 -14.68
C ILE A 356 22.85 36.95 -15.98
N GLY A 357 23.28 35.85 -16.60
CA GLY A 357 24.06 35.92 -17.82
C GLY A 357 24.78 34.63 -18.17
N SER A 358 25.67 34.72 -19.14
CA SER A 358 26.46 33.60 -19.64
C SER A 358 27.95 33.88 -19.52
N GLU A 359 28.73 32.81 -19.48
CA GLU A 359 30.15 32.86 -19.83
C GLU A 359 30.35 33.46 -21.23
N TYR A 360 31.38 34.31 -21.35
CA TYR A 360 32.01 34.64 -22.62
C TYR A 360 33.38 33.96 -22.67
N TYR A 361 33.64 33.15 -23.72
CA TYR A 361 34.88 32.38 -23.85
C TYR A 361 35.67 32.86 -25.08
N ILE A 362 36.90 33.34 -24.85
CA ILE A 362 37.86 33.76 -25.90
C ILE A 362 39.26 33.18 -25.66
N GLY A 363 39.32 31.90 -25.30
CA GLY A 363 40.54 31.24 -24.83
C GLY A 363 40.75 31.37 -23.31
N THR A 364 40.11 32.36 -22.69
CA THR A 364 39.91 32.51 -21.25
C THR A 364 38.40 32.60 -20.95
N SER A 365 38.00 32.06 -19.80
CA SER A 365 36.61 32.06 -19.31
C SER A 365 36.28 33.38 -18.62
N TYR A 366 35.23 34.07 -19.06
CA TYR A 366 34.68 35.25 -18.40
C TYR A 366 33.24 34.99 -17.97
N PRO A 367 33.01 34.44 -16.77
CA PRO A 367 31.67 34.23 -16.25
C PRO A 367 31.04 35.55 -15.80
N THR A 368 29.71 35.58 -15.79
CA THR A 368 28.94 36.64 -15.13
C THR A 368 29.14 36.54 -13.62
N GLN A 369 29.48 37.64 -12.93
CA GLN A 369 29.91 37.63 -11.53
C GLN A 369 29.32 38.79 -10.74
N ALA A 370 28.43 38.51 -9.78
CA ALA A 370 27.99 39.47 -8.77
C ALA A 370 28.71 39.18 -7.44
N ILE A 371 29.73 39.97 -7.12
CA ILE A 371 30.72 39.65 -6.07
C ILE A 371 30.45 40.36 -4.76
N ALA A 372 30.04 41.62 -4.80
CA ALA A 372 29.70 42.35 -3.59
C ALA A 372 28.32 41.94 -3.07
N ASP A 373 28.09 42.17 -1.79
CA ASP A 373 26.75 42.11 -1.23
C ASP A 373 25.84 43.10 -1.95
N TYR A 374 24.59 42.72 -2.19
CA TYR A 374 23.59 43.48 -2.95
C TYR A 374 23.97 43.76 -4.41
N ALA A 375 25.06 43.20 -4.93
CA ALA A 375 25.49 43.45 -6.30
C ALA A 375 24.55 42.82 -7.33
N THR A 376 24.36 43.52 -8.46
CA THR A 376 23.65 42.98 -9.63
C THR A 376 24.58 42.98 -10.85
N ALA A 377 24.85 41.80 -11.40
CA ALA A 377 25.57 41.62 -12.66
C ALA A 377 24.62 41.01 -13.70
N LEU A 378 24.38 41.75 -14.80
CA LEU A 378 23.46 41.37 -15.87
C LEU A 378 24.18 41.38 -17.22
N GLY A 379 24.10 40.26 -17.94
CA GLY A 379 24.67 40.11 -19.29
C GLY A 379 25.96 39.28 -19.33
N SER A 380 26.34 38.87 -20.54
CA SER A 380 27.53 38.02 -20.76
C SER A 380 28.80 38.69 -20.23
N ALA A 381 29.58 37.97 -19.42
CA ALA A 381 30.79 38.47 -18.75
C ALA A 381 30.62 39.71 -17.85
N ALA A 382 29.39 40.09 -17.46
CA ALA A 382 29.17 41.22 -16.57
C ALA A 382 29.79 40.95 -15.19
N SER A 383 30.45 41.95 -14.58
CA SER A 383 31.03 41.83 -13.25
C SER A 383 30.64 43.03 -12.38
N ALA A 384 30.06 42.76 -11.22
CA ALA A 384 29.76 43.75 -10.19
C ALA A 384 30.57 43.43 -8.92
N ARG A 385 31.43 44.35 -8.47
CA ARG A 385 32.36 44.20 -7.34
C ARG A 385 32.25 45.42 -6.42
N GLU A 386 32.72 45.31 -5.19
CA GLU A 386 32.82 46.47 -4.30
C GLU A 386 33.79 47.49 -4.89
N LEU A 387 33.39 48.75 -4.93
CA LEU A 387 34.30 49.87 -5.12
C LEU A 387 35.06 50.06 -3.80
N LEU A 388 36.35 49.73 -3.77
CA LEU A 388 37.24 50.37 -2.80
C LEU A 388 37.04 51.88 -2.99
N GLN A 389 36.65 52.60 -1.94
CA GLN A 389 36.69 54.05 -1.96
C GLN A 389 38.14 54.47 -2.24
N LEU A 390 38.47 54.72 -3.51
CA LEU A 390 39.62 55.51 -3.85
C LEU A 390 39.30 56.90 -3.29
N HIS A 391 39.90 57.22 -2.15
CA HIS A 391 40.05 58.60 -1.72
C HIS A 391 40.87 59.30 -2.81
N LEU A 392 40.16 59.84 -3.81
CA LEU A 392 40.72 60.68 -4.85
C LEU A 392 41.13 61.99 -4.16
N VAL A 393 42.34 62.02 -3.59
CA VAL A 393 43.01 63.27 -3.24
C VAL A 393 43.37 63.93 -4.57
N ILE A 394 42.48 64.80 -5.04
CA ILE A 394 42.76 65.71 -6.14
C ILE A 394 43.82 66.70 -5.62
N PHE A 395 45.07 66.48 -6.00
CA PHE A 395 46.08 67.54 -5.97
C PHE A 395 45.75 68.49 -7.12
N LEU A 396 45.06 69.60 -6.80
CA LEU A 396 45.07 70.77 -7.68
C LEU A 396 46.50 71.33 -7.64
N MET A 397 47.29 71.06 -8.68
CA MET A 397 48.40 71.96 -9.01
C MET A 397 47.89 72.94 -10.07
N LEU A 398 48.08 74.22 -9.73
CA LEU A 398 47.73 75.44 -10.45
C LEU A 398 48.19 75.44 -11.92
#